data_AF-A0A8C2I128-F1
#
_entry.id   AF-A0A8C2I128-F1
#
_cell.length_a   1.000
_cell.length_b   1.000
_cell.length_c   1.000
_cell.angle_alpha   90.00
_cell.angle_beta   90.00
_cell.angle_gamma   90.00
#
_symmetry.space_group_name_H-M   'P 1'
#
loop_
_entity.id
_entity.type
_entity.pdbx_description
1 polymer ?
#
loop_
_entity_poly.entity_id
_entity_poly.type
_entity_poly.pdbx_seq_one_letter_code
_entity_poly.pdbx_strand_id
1 'polypeptide(L)'
;MDILNTVALLCLRKIKENSLTLWYNEHTHTLKRAARKMECSWRKTKLEVFRIAWQESNLSYRKTLKTARSNYLSSLLEENKHNPRYLLNTVAKLMKNKASKSVDISQHHSRNDFMNYFTSKIDIIRDKIVTMQLSAIVSHQTVHYRSPEEQFHSFSTIGEEELYKLVKSFKPTTCMLDIIPSKLLKAVFPEVIDPLLTIINSSLSLGYVTKTFKLAVIKPLIKKPQLDPKELVNYRPISNLPFLSKILEKVVSSQLYSFLEKNGICEDFQSGFRPYHSTETALIRVTNDLLLSSDRGCISLLVLLDLSTAFDTIDHNILLHRLENFVGINGSALAWFKSYLYDRHQFVAVNEKASYRSQVQYGVPQGSVLGPLLFMIYMLPLRDIIRKHGVSFHCYADDT
;
A
#
# COMPACT_ATOMS: atom_id res chain seq x y z
N MET A 1 5.63 -51.83 31.63
CA MET A 1 5.67 -50.99 30.41
C MET A 1 6.51 -49.71 30.58
N ASP A 2 7.06 -49.40 31.76
CA ASP A 2 7.72 -48.09 32.02
C ASP A 2 9.24 -48.03 31.87
N ILE A 3 9.96 -49.15 31.69
CA ILE A 3 11.44 -49.11 31.60
C ILE A 3 11.92 -48.67 30.22
N LEU A 4 11.13 -48.92 29.16
CA LEU A 4 11.53 -48.62 27.77
C LEU A 4 11.60 -47.10 27.49
N ASN A 5 10.77 -46.29 28.15
CA ASN A 5 10.73 -44.83 27.95
C ASN A 5 11.88 -44.08 28.64
N THR A 6 12.54 -44.70 29.62
CA THR A 6 13.61 -44.06 30.40
C THR A 6 14.98 -44.21 29.75
N VAL A 7 15.20 -45.26 28.95
CA VAL A 7 16.52 -45.59 28.37
C VAL A 7 16.61 -45.25 26.88
N ALA A 8 15.49 -45.20 26.17
CA ALA A 8 15.44 -44.80 24.77
C ALA A 8 14.19 -43.94 24.52
N LEU A 9 14.38 -42.62 24.45
CA LEU A 9 13.34 -41.71 23.97
C LEU A 9 12.85 -42.21 22.61
N LEU A 10 11.59 -42.62 22.54
CA LEU A 10 10.89 -42.89 21.28
C LEU A 10 10.89 -41.59 20.47
N CYS A 11 11.90 -41.43 19.63
CA CYS A 11 11.98 -40.37 18.65
C CYS A 11 10.91 -40.69 17.60
N LEU A 12 9.69 -40.18 17.80
CA LEU A 12 8.67 -40.15 16.77
C LEU A 12 9.27 -39.42 15.57
N ARG A 13 9.68 -40.18 14.56
CA ARG A 13 10.11 -39.64 13.28
C ARG A 13 8.91 -38.86 12.75
N LYS A 14 8.97 -37.52 12.83
CA LYS A 14 8.07 -36.67 12.06
C LYS A 14 8.30 -37.02 10.61
N ILE A 15 7.43 -37.85 10.06
CA ILE A 15 7.26 -37.96 8.62
C ILE A 15 6.89 -36.54 8.22
N LYS A 16 7.82 -35.82 7.58
CA LYS A 16 7.42 -34.67 6.79
C LYS A 16 6.43 -35.25 5.79
N GLU A 17 5.15 -35.00 6.00
CA GLU A 17 4.21 -34.99 4.90
C GLU A 17 4.81 -33.99 3.92
N ASN A 18 5.51 -34.49 2.92
CA ASN A 18 5.75 -33.71 1.73
C ASN A 18 4.35 -33.33 1.29
N SER A 19 3.97 -32.07 1.47
CA SER A 19 2.70 -31.56 1.00
C SER A 19 2.62 -31.95 -0.47
N LEU A 20 1.87 -33.02 -0.77
CA LEU A 20 1.57 -33.35 -2.15
C LEU A 20 0.89 -32.09 -2.65
N THR A 21 1.47 -31.48 -3.68
CA THR A 21 0.91 -30.27 -4.28
C THR A 21 -0.58 -30.50 -4.46
N LEU A 22 -1.45 -29.57 -4.03
CA LEU A 22 -2.90 -29.79 -3.86
C LEU A 22 -3.64 -30.40 -5.06
N TRP A 23 -3.06 -30.31 -6.26
CA TRP A 23 -3.55 -30.89 -7.51
C TRP A 23 -3.05 -32.32 -7.82
N TYR A 24 -2.21 -32.91 -6.96
CA TYR A 24 -1.65 -34.26 -7.11
C TYR A 24 -2.58 -35.28 -6.43
N ASN A 25 -3.26 -36.08 -7.24
CA ASN A 25 -4.29 -37.01 -6.79
C ASN A 25 -3.84 -38.48 -6.90
N GLU A 26 -4.59 -39.39 -6.29
CA GLU A 26 -4.28 -40.82 -6.26
C GLU A 26 -4.15 -41.42 -7.68
N HIS A 27 -4.94 -40.94 -8.63
CA HIS A 27 -4.88 -41.35 -10.03
C HIS A 27 -3.55 -40.97 -10.71
N THR A 28 -3.03 -39.74 -10.49
CA THR A 28 -1.69 -39.37 -10.96
C THR A 28 -0.59 -40.20 -10.29
N HIS A 29 -0.80 -40.61 -9.05
CA HIS A 29 0.13 -41.45 -8.30
C HIS A 29 0.17 -42.90 -8.80
N THR A 30 -0.97 -43.50 -9.12
CA THR A 30 -1.03 -44.86 -9.69
C THR A 30 -0.36 -44.92 -11.07
N LEU A 31 -0.60 -43.91 -11.93
CA LEU A 31 0.06 -43.81 -13.24
C LEU A 31 1.58 -43.61 -13.11
N LYS A 32 2.04 -42.82 -12.14
CA LYS A 32 3.48 -42.69 -11.84
C LYS A 32 4.11 -44.02 -11.44
N ARG A 33 3.42 -44.80 -10.59
CA ARG A 33 3.87 -46.14 -10.18
C ARG A 33 3.91 -47.11 -11.36
N ALA A 34 2.90 -47.07 -12.24
CA ALA A 34 2.87 -47.90 -13.45
C ALA A 34 4.03 -47.56 -14.40
N ALA A 35 4.26 -46.26 -14.67
CA ALA A 35 5.40 -45.81 -15.47
C ALA A 35 6.74 -46.25 -14.86
N ARG A 36 6.89 -46.18 -13.53
CA ARG A 36 8.10 -46.63 -12.83
C ARG A 36 8.29 -48.14 -12.89
N LYS A 37 7.21 -48.93 -12.83
CA LYS A 37 7.26 -50.40 -13.02
C LYS A 37 7.76 -50.74 -14.42
N MET A 38 7.24 -50.10 -15.46
CA MET A 38 7.67 -50.32 -16.85
C MET A 38 9.14 -49.91 -17.06
N GLU A 39 9.56 -48.80 -16.46
CA GLU A 39 10.97 -48.37 -16.46
C GLU A 39 11.89 -49.43 -15.82
N CYS A 40 11.51 -49.95 -14.66
CA CYS A 40 12.27 -50.98 -13.97
C CYS A 40 12.33 -52.29 -14.78
N SER A 41 11.23 -52.71 -15.39
CA SER A 41 11.19 -53.90 -16.26
C SER A 41 12.09 -53.72 -17.48
N TRP A 42 12.04 -52.58 -18.18
CA TRP A 42 12.94 -52.29 -19.29
C TRP A 42 14.40 -52.27 -18.87
N ARG A 43 14.73 -51.64 -17.72
CA ARG A 43 16.11 -51.61 -17.21
C ARG A 43 16.67 -53.02 -16.94
N LYS A 44 15.82 -53.96 -16.53
CA LYS A 44 16.19 -55.36 -16.24
C LYS A 44 16.27 -56.24 -17.48
N THR A 45 15.30 -56.17 -18.38
CA THR A 45 15.17 -57.12 -19.51
C THR A 45 15.75 -56.59 -20.81
N LYS A 46 15.90 -55.27 -20.95
CA LYS A 46 16.32 -54.56 -22.18
C LYS A 46 15.45 -54.86 -23.42
N LEU A 47 14.28 -55.46 -23.23
CA LEU A 47 13.35 -55.74 -24.32
C LEU A 47 12.63 -54.47 -24.78
N GLU A 48 12.48 -54.35 -26.09
CA GLU A 48 11.91 -53.18 -26.75
C GLU A 48 10.45 -52.94 -26.37
N VAL A 49 9.67 -54.00 -26.15
CA VAL A 49 8.26 -53.93 -25.72
C VAL A 49 8.10 -53.15 -24.40
N PHE A 50 9.01 -53.33 -23.44
CA PHE A 50 8.97 -52.57 -22.18
C PHE A 50 9.42 -51.11 -22.35
N ARG A 51 10.27 -50.82 -23.35
CA ARG A 51 10.68 -49.44 -23.67
C ARG A 51 9.48 -48.64 -24.20
N ILE A 52 8.73 -49.22 -25.13
CA ILE A 52 7.51 -48.62 -25.71
C ILE A 52 6.46 -48.44 -24.62
N ALA A 53 6.17 -49.49 -23.83
CA ALA A 53 5.21 -49.42 -22.73
C ALA A 53 5.57 -48.36 -21.67
N TRP A 54 6.87 -48.15 -21.39
CA TRP A 54 7.32 -47.07 -20.51
C TRP A 54 7.09 -45.69 -21.11
N GLN A 55 7.37 -45.49 -22.39
CA GLN A 55 7.13 -44.22 -23.09
C GLN A 55 5.65 -43.85 -23.09
N GLU A 56 4.77 -44.80 -23.42
CA GLU A 56 3.32 -44.62 -23.40
C GLU A 56 2.80 -44.32 -21.99
N SER A 57 3.28 -45.06 -20.98
CA SER A 57 2.92 -44.82 -19.57
C SER A 57 3.36 -43.44 -19.09
N ASN A 58 4.53 -42.96 -19.52
CA ASN A 58 5.01 -41.62 -19.21
C ASN A 58 4.18 -40.52 -19.90
N LEU A 59 3.80 -40.73 -21.16
CA LEU A 59 2.93 -39.82 -21.91
C LEU A 59 1.56 -39.71 -21.24
N SER A 60 0.96 -40.84 -20.89
CA SER A 60 -0.31 -40.91 -20.15
C SER A 60 -0.19 -40.19 -18.80
N TYR A 61 0.84 -40.49 -18.01
CA TYR A 61 1.10 -39.82 -16.75
C TYR A 61 1.24 -38.30 -16.91
N ARG A 62 2.02 -37.81 -17.87
CA ARG A 62 2.21 -36.37 -18.13
C ARG A 62 0.91 -35.69 -18.57
N LYS A 63 0.11 -36.33 -19.42
CA LYS A 63 -1.20 -35.81 -19.87
C LYS A 63 -2.14 -35.67 -18.68
N THR A 64 -2.30 -36.72 -17.88
CA THR A 64 -3.15 -36.71 -16.69
C THR A 64 -2.67 -35.69 -15.66
N LEU A 65 -1.35 -35.54 -15.48
CA LEU A 65 -0.77 -34.53 -14.59
C LEU A 65 -1.14 -33.10 -15.03
N LYS A 66 -1.06 -32.83 -16.34
CA LYS A 66 -1.43 -31.53 -16.92
C LYS A 66 -2.93 -31.26 -16.75
N THR A 67 -3.79 -32.26 -17.01
CA THR A 67 -5.23 -32.15 -16.83
C THR A 67 -5.61 -31.94 -15.37
N ALA A 68 -5.03 -32.69 -14.43
CA ALA A 68 -5.28 -32.54 -13.00
C ALA A 68 -4.90 -31.14 -12.50
N ARG A 69 -3.75 -30.62 -12.94
CA ARG A 69 -3.33 -29.25 -12.63
C ARG A 69 -4.28 -28.20 -13.24
N SER A 70 -4.72 -28.40 -14.49
CA SER A 70 -5.66 -27.50 -15.15
C SER A 70 -7.00 -27.46 -14.41
N ASN A 71 -7.58 -28.63 -14.12
CA ASN A 71 -8.88 -28.74 -13.43
C ASN A 71 -8.84 -28.12 -12.04
N TYR A 72 -7.77 -28.36 -11.29
CA TYR A 72 -7.58 -27.75 -9.97
C TYR A 72 -7.50 -26.21 -10.04
N LEU A 73 -6.76 -25.67 -11.02
CA LEU A 73 -6.67 -24.23 -11.19
C LEU A 73 -8.01 -23.65 -11.65
N SER A 74 -8.71 -24.31 -12.58
CA SER A 74 -10.04 -23.91 -13.02
C SER A 74 -11.04 -23.89 -11.86
N SER A 75 -11.10 -24.94 -11.03
CA SER A 75 -12.01 -24.96 -9.87
C SER A 75 -11.67 -23.87 -8.87
N LEU A 76 -10.38 -23.63 -8.61
CA LEU A 76 -9.93 -22.59 -7.69
C LEU A 76 -10.28 -21.18 -8.18
N LEU A 77 -10.23 -20.95 -9.50
CA LEU A 77 -10.65 -19.68 -10.11
C LEU A 77 -12.17 -19.51 -10.04
N GLU A 78 -12.95 -20.55 -10.31
CA GLU A 78 -14.43 -20.51 -10.21
C GLU A 78 -14.90 -20.25 -8.77
N GLU A 79 -14.32 -20.94 -7.79
CA GLU A 79 -14.62 -20.74 -6.36
C GLU A 79 -14.32 -19.32 -5.88
N ASN A 80 -13.34 -18.66 -6.51
CA ASN A 80 -12.88 -17.32 -6.13
C ASN A 80 -13.23 -16.24 -7.18
N LYS A 81 -14.21 -16.48 -8.05
CA LYS A 81 -14.56 -15.58 -9.17
C LYS A 81 -14.93 -14.15 -8.73
N HIS A 82 -15.45 -14.01 -7.52
CA HIS A 82 -15.84 -12.72 -6.93
C HIS A 82 -14.73 -12.07 -6.10
N ASN A 83 -13.51 -12.61 -6.10
CA ASN A 83 -12.36 -12.06 -5.38
C ASN A 83 -11.23 -11.67 -6.34
N PRO A 84 -11.29 -10.47 -6.96
CA PRO A 84 -10.30 -10.01 -7.94
C PRO A 84 -8.86 -10.08 -7.42
N ARG A 85 -8.63 -9.79 -6.14
CA ARG A 85 -7.31 -9.86 -5.50
C ARG A 85 -6.75 -11.28 -5.45
N TYR A 86 -7.60 -12.27 -5.19
CA TYR A 86 -7.22 -13.67 -5.19
C TYR A 86 -6.88 -14.15 -6.61
N LEU A 87 -7.71 -13.77 -7.59
CA LEU A 87 -7.50 -14.11 -9.01
C LEU A 87 -6.17 -13.51 -9.53
N LEU A 88 -5.94 -12.20 -9.32
CA LEU A 88 -4.71 -11.51 -9.70
C LEU A 88 -3.46 -12.12 -9.03
N ASN A 89 -3.55 -12.47 -7.74
CA ASN A 89 -2.44 -13.14 -7.05
C ASN A 89 -2.19 -14.54 -7.61
N THR A 90 -3.23 -15.28 -7.98
CA THR A 90 -3.12 -16.62 -8.56
C THR A 90 -2.48 -16.57 -9.94
N VAL A 91 -2.94 -15.65 -10.80
CA VAL A 91 -2.31 -15.38 -12.11
C VAL A 91 -0.87 -14.94 -11.93
N ALA A 92 -0.57 -14.01 -11.02
CA ALA A 92 0.79 -13.57 -10.74
C ALA A 92 1.70 -14.72 -10.25
N LYS A 93 1.18 -15.65 -9.43
CA LYS A 93 1.91 -16.86 -9.00
C LYS A 93 2.16 -17.83 -10.15
N LEU A 94 1.20 -17.97 -11.08
CA LEU A 94 1.35 -18.82 -12.27
C LEU A 94 2.35 -18.23 -13.26
N MET A 95 2.39 -16.90 -13.39
CA MET A 95 3.33 -16.20 -14.26
C MET A 95 4.73 -16.05 -13.66
N LYS A 96 4.88 -16.03 -12.33
CA LYS A 96 6.18 -15.91 -11.66
C LYS A 96 6.86 -17.27 -11.47
N ASN A 97 7.79 -17.59 -12.37
CA ASN A 97 8.91 -18.47 -12.05
C ASN A 97 9.86 -17.76 -11.06
N LYS A 98 10.23 -18.45 -9.97
CA LYS A 98 11.08 -18.01 -8.84
C LYS A 98 10.47 -16.96 -7.91
N ALA A 99 10.00 -17.43 -6.75
CA ALA A 99 9.85 -16.60 -5.57
C ALA A 99 11.19 -15.96 -5.22
N SER A 100 11.21 -14.63 -5.15
CA SER A 100 12.26 -13.86 -4.49
C SER A 100 12.41 -14.36 -3.05
N LYS A 101 13.57 -14.91 -2.71
CA LYS A 101 13.94 -15.15 -1.31
C LYS A 101 13.81 -13.82 -0.57
N SER A 102 13.31 -13.84 0.67
CA SER A 102 13.41 -12.70 1.58
C SER A 102 14.90 -12.37 1.72
N VAL A 103 15.33 -11.27 1.10
CA VAL A 103 16.69 -10.79 1.24
C VAL A 103 16.80 -10.19 2.63
N ASP A 104 17.76 -10.67 3.42
CA ASP A 104 18.05 -10.10 4.72
C ASP A 104 18.69 -8.73 4.51
N ILE A 105 17.88 -7.68 4.66
CA ILE A 105 18.24 -6.27 4.44
C ILE A 105 19.47 -5.88 5.30
N SER A 106 19.70 -6.59 6.41
CA SER A 106 20.76 -6.27 7.38
C SER A 106 22.18 -6.60 6.95
N GLN A 107 22.39 -7.33 5.85
CA GLN A 107 23.73 -7.71 5.38
C GLN A 107 24.45 -6.60 4.60
N HIS A 108 23.74 -5.59 4.10
CA HIS A 108 24.31 -4.62 3.15
C HIS A 108 24.22 -3.15 3.58
N HIS A 109 23.17 -2.78 4.32
CA HIS A 109 22.96 -1.39 4.76
C HIS A 109 22.57 -1.35 6.23
N SER A 110 23.12 -0.39 6.97
CA SER A 110 22.66 -0.09 8.32
C SER A 110 21.34 0.69 8.27
N ARG A 111 20.62 0.72 9.40
CA ARG A 111 19.37 1.50 9.51
C ARG A 111 19.63 3.01 9.42
N ASN A 112 20.82 3.44 9.85
CA ASN A 112 21.25 4.83 9.73
C ASN A 112 21.54 5.19 8.28
N ASP A 113 22.06 4.28 7.46
CA ASP A 113 22.27 4.52 6.02
C ASP A 113 20.93 4.74 5.31
N PHE A 114 19.92 3.92 5.62
CA PHE A 114 18.56 4.16 5.13
C PHE A 114 18.02 5.52 5.57
N MET A 115 18.18 5.88 6.85
CA MET A 115 17.69 7.17 7.34
C MET A 115 18.40 8.35 6.67
N ASN A 116 19.73 8.33 6.62
CA ASN A 116 20.54 9.32 5.93
C ASN A 116 20.11 9.47 4.47
N TYR A 117 19.93 8.34 3.77
CA TYR A 117 19.53 8.35 2.37
C TYR A 117 18.14 8.96 2.17
N PHE A 118 17.15 8.56 2.96
CA PHE A 118 15.80 9.09 2.82
C PHE A 118 15.73 10.58 3.15
N THR A 119 16.40 11.04 4.19
CA THR A 119 16.42 12.48 4.54
C THR A 119 17.18 13.30 3.50
N SER A 120 18.42 12.94 3.18
CA SER A 120 19.25 13.69 2.23
C SER A 120 18.63 13.77 0.83
N LYS A 121 17.90 12.73 0.40
CA LYS A 121 17.16 12.76 -0.86
C LYS A 121 16.13 13.89 -0.90
N ILE A 122 15.43 14.14 0.21
CA ILE A 122 14.43 15.21 0.29
C ILE A 122 15.13 16.57 0.28
N ASP A 123 16.20 16.73 1.05
CA ASP A 123 16.98 17.98 1.08
C ASP A 123 17.49 18.36 -0.32
N ILE A 124 18.07 17.41 -1.06
CA ILE A 124 18.55 17.63 -2.44
C ILE A 124 17.40 18.07 -3.37
N ILE A 125 16.21 17.47 -3.24
CA ILE A 125 15.06 17.83 -4.07
C ILE A 125 14.56 19.23 -3.70
N ARG A 126 14.54 19.57 -2.40
CA ARG A 126 14.13 20.88 -1.92
C ARG A 126 15.09 21.98 -2.37
N ASP A 127 16.39 21.75 -2.30
CA ASP A 127 17.41 22.70 -2.78
C ASP A 127 17.26 22.97 -4.28
N LYS A 128 16.95 21.94 -5.07
CA LYS A 128 16.65 22.09 -6.51
C LYS A 128 15.39 22.93 -6.73
N ILE A 129 14.30 22.66 -6.01
CA ILE A 129 13.04 23.41 -6.13
C ILE A 129 13.26 24.88 -5.79
N VAL A 130 13.96 25.16 -4.69
CA VAL A 130 14.29 26.53 -4.28
C VAL A 130 15.11 27.18 -5.39
N THR A 131 16.23 26.60 -5.81
CA THR A 131 17.09 27.15 -6.88
C THR A 131 16.30 27.49 -8.16
N MET A 132 15.36 26.63 -8.57
CA MET A 132 14.50 26.88 -9.72
C MET A 132 13.55 28.06 -9.50
N GLN A 133 12.95 28.20 -8.32
CA GLN A 133 12.10 29.35 -7.98
C GLN A 133 12.87 30.69 -8.01
N LEU A 134 14.12 30.70 -7.55
CA LEU A 134 14.97 31.89 -7.59
C LEU A 134 15.25 32.34 -9.03
N SER A 135 15.40 31.38 -9.94
CA SER A 135 15.61 31.65 -11.38
C SER A 135 14.33 32.04 -12.12
N ALA A 136 13.17 31.56 -11.64
CA ALA A 136 11.87 31.88 -12.18
C ALA A 136 11.29 33.11 -11.46
N ILE A 137 11.89 34.29 -11.68
CA ILE A 137 11.23 35.58 -11.41
C ILE A 137 10.07 35.71 -12.42
N VAL A 138 9.03 34.91 -12.23
CA VAL A 138 7.80 34.96 -13.00
C VAL A 138 6.79 35.62 -12.11
N SER A 139 6.40 36.83 -12.52
CA SER A 139 5.19 37.54 -12.14
C SER A 139 4.18 36.62 -11.44
N HIS A 140 4.13 36.69 -10.11
CA HIS A 140 3.05 36.07 -9.35
C HIS A 140 1.77 36.84 -9.69
N GLN A 141 1.15 36.51 -10.81
CA GLN A 141 -0.26 36.78 -10.99
C GLN A 141 -0.96 35.98 -9.92
N THR A 142 -1.43 36.68 -8.89
CA THR A 142 -2.38 36.17 -7.90
C THR A 142 -3.53 35.52 -8.66
N VAL A 143 -3.58 34.19 -8.66
CA VAL A 143 -4.75 33.47 -9.11
C VAL A 143 -5.90 34.01 -8.26
N HIS A 144 -6.89 34.64 -8.87
CA HIS A 144 -8.04 35.17 -8.12
C HIS A 144 -8.77 33.99 -7.50
N TYR A 145 -8.62 33.85 -6.18
CA TYR A 145 -9.19 32.75 -5.42
C TYR A 145 -10.67 33.04 -5.14
N ARG A 146 -11.55 32.07 -5.39
CA ARG A 146 -12.88 32.09 -4.79
C ARG A 146 -12.71 31.87 -3.30
N SER A 147 -13.14 32.85 -2.50
CA SER A 147 -13.27 32.65 -1.06
C SER A 147 -14.20 31.46 -0.80
N PRO A 148 -13.84 30.53 0.10
CA PRO A 148 -14.72 29.43 0.46
C PRO A 148 -16.05 29.97 0.99
N GLU A 149 -17.18 29.48 0.45
CA GLU A 149 -18.53 29.89 0.87
C GLU A 149 -18.87 29.33 2.26
N GLU A 150 -18.47 28.09 2.55
CA GLU A 150 -18.54 27.49 3.88
C GLU A 150 -17.14 27.34 4.49
N GLN A 151 -17.05 27.49 5.81
CA GLN A 151 -15.83 27.31 6.57
C GLN A 151 -15.91 26.09 7.48
N PHE A 152 -14.79 25.38 7.63
CA PHE A 152 -14.66 24.22 8.51
C PHE A 152 -13.87 24.59 9.77
N HIS A 153 -14.58 25.01 10.81
CA HIS A 153 -14.00 25.61 12.01
C HIS A 153 -13.49 24.61 13.06
N SER A 154 -14.15 23.46 13.16
CA SER A 154 -13.88 22.47 14.20
C SER A 154 -14.31 21.08 13.77
N PHE A 155 -13.61 20.06 14.25
CA PHE A 155 -14.08 18.68 14.14
C PHE A 155 -15.18 18.39 15.15
N SER A 156 -16.16 17.60 14.75
CA SER A 156 -17.21 17.08 15.62
C SER A 156 -16.69 15.90 16.44
N THR A 157 -17.09 15.79 17.70
CA THR A 157 -16.85 14.59 18.51
C THR A 157 -17.64 13.40 17.96
N ILE A 158 -17.12 12.20 18.16
CA ILE A 158 -17.79 10.95 17.77
C ILE A 158 -18.37 10.23 18.98
N GLY A 159 -19.31 9.32 18.75
CA GLY A 159 -19.89 8.45 19.77
C GLY A 159 -19.20 7.08 19.86
N GLU A 160 -19.49 6.33 20.92
CA GLU A 160 -18.97 4.96 21.13
C GLU A 160 -19.35 4.02 19.98
N GLU A 161 -20.61 4.03 19.52
CA GLU A 161 -21.06 3.12 18.46
C GLU A 161 -20.31 3.36 17.14
N GLU A 162 -20.07 4.64 16.80
CA GLU A 162 -19.30 5.03 15.62
C GLU A 162 -17.85 4.54 15.74
N LEU A 163 -17.22 4.79 16.89
CA LEU A 163 -15.85 4.35 17.16
C LEU A 163 -15.73 2.81 17.11
N TYR A 164 -16.71 2.09 17.67
CA TYR A 164 -16.77 0.63 17.64
C TYR A 164 -16.84 0.08 16.23
N LYS A 165 -17.75 0.61 15.39
CA LYS A 165 -17.85 0.23 13.98
C LYS A 165 -16.55 0.53 13.22
N LEU A 166 -15.96 1.70 13.47
CA LEU A 166 -14.70 2.10 12.87
C LEU A 166 -13.59 1.10 13.19
N VAL A 167 -13.32 0.85 14.48
CA VAL A 167 -12.24 -0.06 14.91
C VAL A 167 -12.48 -1.49 14.41
N LYS A 168 -13.72 -1.96 14.40
CA LYS A 168 -14.08 -3.28 13.87
C LYS A 168 -13.81 -3.41 12.38
N SER A 169 -14.06 -2.37 11.59
CA SER A 169 -13.77 -2.34 10.14
C SER A 169 -12.28 -2.27 9.81
N PHE A 170 -11.45 -1.73 10.71
CA PHE A 170 -10.02 -1.51 10.47
C PHE A 170 -9.24 -2.81 10.28
N LYS A 171 -8.37 -2.84 9.26
CA LYS A 171 -7.40 -3.94 9.15
C LYS A 171 -6.40 -3.86 10.32
N PRO A 172 -6.14 -4.96 11.04
CA PRO A 172 -5.12 -4.98 12.08
C PRO A 172 -3.74 -4.66 11.47
N THR A 173 -3.10 -3.58 11.93
CA THR A 173 -1.78 -3.15 11.43
C THR A 173 -0.86 -2.81 12.60
N THR A 174 -0.28 -3.84 13.21
CA THR A 174 0.60 -3.68 14.38
C THR A 174 1.84 -2.85 14.04
N CYS A 175 2.06 -1.82 14.85
CA CYS A 175 3.30 -1.07 14.93
C CYS A 175 4.11 -1.50 16.15
N MET A 176 5.43 -1.36 16.08
CA MET A 176 6.30 -1.59 17.24
C MET A 176 6.14 -0.52 18.33
N LEU A 177 5.53 0.61 17.99
CA LEU A 177 5.15 1.65 18.95
C LEU A 177 3.79 1.38 19.59
N ASP A 178 3.06 0.34 19.16
CA ASP A 178 1.80 -0.03 19.80
C ASP A 178 2.08 -0.71 21.14
N ILE A 179 1.26 -0.40 22.14
CA ILE A 179 1.33 -0.99 23.48
C ILE A 179 1.07 -2.51 23.42
N ILE A 180 0.10 -2.90 22.58
CA ILE A 180 -0.27 -4.29 22.35
C ILE A 180 -0.53 -4.54 20.85
N PRO A 181 -0.42 -5.79 20.37
CA PRO A 181 -0.75 -6.11 18.98
C PRO A 181 -2.17 -5.65 18.61
N SER A 182 -2.35 -5.03 17.44
CA SER A 182 -3.67 -4.47 17.07
C SER A 182 -4.78 -5.52 17.00
N LYS A 183 -4.43 -6.79 16.73
CA LYS A 183 -5.39 -7.91 16.81
C LYS A 183 -5.91 -8.13 18.22
N LEU A 184 -5.03 -8.04 19.23
CA LEU A 184 -5.39 -8.18 20.63
C LEU A 184 -6.20 -6.96 21.08
N LEU A 185 -5.75 -5.75 20.73
CA LEU A 185 -6.51 -4.51 21.00
C LEU A 185 -7.94 -4.60 20.47
N LYS A 186 -8.11 -5.10 19.25
CA LYS A 186 -9.45 -5.29 18.67
C LYS A 186 -10.30 -6.33 19.40
N ALA A 187 -9.68 -7.35 19.99
CA ALA A 187 -10.39 -8.37 20.76
C ALA A 187 -10.87 -7.84 22.12
N VAL A 188 -10.06 -7.00 22.77
CA VAL A 188 -10.41 -6.37 24.06
C VAL A 188 -11.02 -4.99 23.89
N PHE A 189 -11.36 -4.59 22.65
CA PHE A 189 -11.80 -3.24 22.34
C PHE A 189 -13.02 -2.75 23.14
N PRO A 190 -14.05 -3.58 23.39
CA PRO A 190 -15.19 -3.17 24.22
C PRO A 190 -14.79 -2.65 25.60
N GLU A 191 -13.72 -3.18 26.20
CA GLU A 191 -13.26 -2.83 27.55
C GLU A 191 -12.42 -1.54 27.58
N VAL A 192 -11.94 -1.08 26.41
CA VAL A 192 -11.03 0.08 26.29
C VAL A 192 -11.60 1.18 25.41
N ILE A 193 -12.89 1.11 25.08
CA ILE A 193 -13.54 2.06 24.19
C ILE A 193 -13.61 3.46 24.81
N ASP A 194 -14.02 3.57 26.07
CA ASP A 194 -14.17 4.84 26.79
C ASP A 194 -12.88 5.68 26.87
N PRO A 195 -11.73 5.13 27.30
CA PRO A 195 -10.49 5.90 27.33
C PRO A 195 -10.03 6.29 25.92
N LEU A 196 -10.22 5.41 24.92
CA LEU A 196 -9.85 5.76 23.55
C LEU A 196 -10.75 6.85 22.98
N LEU A 197 -12.05 6.77 23.24
CA LEU A 197 -13.02 7.78 22.83
C LEU A 197 -12.67 9.14 23.43
N THR A 198 -12.34 9.16 24.72
CA THR A 198 -11.90 10.37 25.42
C THR A 198 -10.66 10.98 24.76
N ILE A 199 -9.65 10.16 24.42
CA ILE A 199 -8.44 10.64 23.74
C ILE A 199 -8.77 11.21 22.36
N ILE A 200 -9.60 10.53 21.58
CA ILE A 200 -9.99 10.98 20.23
C ILE A 200 -10.78 12.28 20.32
N ASN A 201 -11.84 12.33 21.11
CA ASN A 201 -12.69 13.51 21.24
C ASN A 201 -11.93 14.70 21.82
N SER A 202 -11.04 14.49 22.79
CA SER A 202 -10.17 15.55 23.30
C SER A 202 -9.25 16.12 22.22
N SER A 203 -8.66 15.26 21.39
CA SER A 203 -7.82 15.67 20.25
C SER A 203 -8.60 16.51 19.25
N LEU A 204 -9.82 16.08 18.89
CA LEU A 204 -10.71 16.78 17.96
C LEU A 204 -11.15 18.15 18.50
N SER A 205 -11.63 18.21 19.75
CA SER A 205 -12.13 19.44 20.36
C SER A 205 -11.03 20.46 20.63
N LEU A 206 -9.85 20.01 21.10
CA LEU A 206 -8.72 20.91 21.41
C LEU A 206 -7.92 21.31 20.17
N GLY A 207 -8.12 20.64 19.03
CA GLY A 207 -7.30 20.87 17.84
C GLY A 207 -5.84 20.46 18.05
N TYR A 208 -5.59 19.37 18.77
CA TYR A 208 -4.23 18.94 19.13
C TYR A 208 -4.01 17.44 18.94
N VAL A 209 -2.86 17.08 18.37
CA VAL A 209 -2.43 15.69 18.18
C VAL A 209 -1.37 15.33 19.22
N THR A 210 -1.61 14.27 19.98
CA THR A 210 -0.69 13.77 21.00
C THR A 210 0.69 13.45 20.44
N LYS A 211 1.76 13.81 21.15
CA LYS A 211 3.16 13.56 20.74
C LYS A 211 3.45 12.11 20.34
N THR A 212 2.86 11.14 21.03
CA THR A 212 3.01 9.70 20.71
C THR A 212 2.52 9.33 19.30
N PHE A 213 1.56 10.07 18.75
CA PHE A 213 1.04 9.86 17.39
C PHE A 213 1.86 10.60 16.31
N LYS A 214 2.83 11.44 16.73
CA LYS A 214 3.73 12.18 15.83
C LYS A 214 5.04 11.45 15.54
N LEU A 215 5.20 10.20 16.01
CA LEU A 215 6.36 9.36 15.75
C LEU A 215 6.02 8.25 14.74
N ALA A 216 6.76 8.21 13.63
CA ALA A 216 6.59 7.21 12.57
C ALA A 216 7.75 6.20 12.53
N VAL A 217 7.42 4.92 12.30
CA VAL A 217 8.41 3.87 12.07
C VAL A 217 8.54 3.61 10.59
N ILE A 218 9.67 3.96 10.00
CA ILE A 218 9.94 3.72 8.59
C ILE A 218 10.38 2.27 8.38
N LYS A 219 9.64 1.55 7.53
CA LYS A 219 9.99 0.23 7.03
C LYS A 219 10.44 0.35 5.57
N PRO A 220 11.75 0.22 5.28
CA PRO A 220 12.24 0.22 3.91
C PRO A 220 11.61 -0.92 3.11
N LEU A 221 10.90 -0.60 2.03
CA LEU A 221 10.27 -1.58 1.16
C LEU A 221 10.86 -1.50 -0.25
N ILE A 222 11.31 -2.63 -0.80
CA ILE A 222 11.83 -2.65 -2.17
C ILE A 222 10.70 -2.35 -3.17
N LYS A 223 10.96 -1.40 -4.09
CA LYS A 223 9.97 -0.92 -5.07
C LYS A 223 9.44 -2.03 -5.97
N LYS A 224 10.33 -2.91 -6.42
CA LYS A 224 9.99 -4.08 -7.26
C LYS A 224 10.87 -5.27 -6.84
N PRO A 225 10.34 -6.52 -6.82
CA PRO A 225 11.09 -7.68 -6.33
C PRO A 225 12.38 -8.00 -7.10
N GLN A 226 12.47 -7.60 -8.37
CA GLN A 226 13.61 -7.84 -9.25
C GLN A 226 14.73 -6.80 -9.13
N LEU A 227 14.51 -5.72 -8.39
CA LEU A 227 15.52 -4.67 -8.22
C LEU A 227 16.61 -5.13 -7.25
N ASP A 228 17.81 -4.58 -7.38
CA ASP A 228 18.93 -4.90 -6.51
C ASP A 228 18.67 -4.36 -5.08
N PRO A 229 18.60 -5.24 -4.05
CA PRO A 229 18.49 -4.85 -2.64
C PRO A 229 19.73 -4.10 -2.10
N LYS A 230 20.85 -4.09 -2.83
CA LYS A 230 22.04 -3.33 -2.46
C LYS A 230 21.94 -1.85 -2.81
N GLU A 231 20.97 -1.45 -3.60
CA GLU A 231 20.83 -0.06 -4.05
C GLU A 231 19.73 0.65 -3.25
N LEU A 232 20.10 1.65 -2.45
CA LEU A 232 19.17 2.37 -1.57
C LEU A 232 18.05 3.07 -2.35
N VAL A 233 18.32 3.49 -3.60
CA VAL A 233 17.32 4.09 -4.51
C VAL A 233 16.17 3.16 -4.85
N ASN A 234 16.36 1.85 -4.69
CA ASN A 234 15.33 0.85 -4.94
C ASN A 234 14.35 0.69 -3.77
N TYR A 235 14.53 1.41 -2.67
CA TYR A 235 13.65 1.35 -1.51
C TYR A 235 12.68 2.53 -1.42
N ARG A 236 11.51 2.29 -0.82
CA ARG A 236 10.52 3.30 -0.40
C ARG A 236 10.47 3.39 1.13
N PRO A 237 10.37 4.61 1.70
CA PRO A 237 10.25 4.81 3.13
C PRO A 237 8.79 4.66 3.61
N ILE A 238 8.27 3.43 3.72
CA ILE A 238 6.89 3.22 4.15
C ILE A 238 6.75 3.48 5.66
N SER A 239 5.93 4.47 6.02
CA SER A 239 5.60 4.82 7.40
C SER A 239 4.60 3.82 8.00
N ASN A 240 5.07 3.06 8.97
CA ASN A 240 4.23 2.25 9.85
C ASN A 240 3.84 3.06 11.09
N LEU A 241 2.69 3.72 11.05
CA LEU A 241 2.17 4.51 12.17
C LEU A 241 1.51 3.64 13.25
N PRO A 242 1.48 4.08 14.52
CA PRO A 242 0.72 3.44 15.58
C PRO A 242 -0.75 3.22 15.19
N PHE A 243 -1.35 2.11 15.59
CA PHE A 243 -2.71 1.75 15.21
C PHE A 243 -3.74 2.79 15.70
N LEU A 244 -3.57 3.29 16.93
CA LEU A 244 -4.43 4.34 17.49
C LEU A 244 -4.31 5.68 16.74
N SER A 245 -3.11 6.04 16.26
CA SER A 245 -2.91 7.21 15.40
C SER A 245 -3.73 7.09 14.12
N LYS A 246 -3.73 5.91 13.49
CA LYS A 246 -4.51 5.68 12.27
C LYS A 246 -6.01 5.75 12.48
N ILE A 247 -6.51 5.35 13.66
CA ILE A 247 -7.92 5.50 14.02
C ILE A 247 -8.28 6.99 14.09
N LEU A 248 -7.50 7.80 14.83
CA LEU A 248 -7.71 9.24 14.92
C LEU A 248 -7.66 9.90 13.54
N GLU A 249 -6.63 9.60 12.74
CA GLU A 249 -6.50 10.12 11.38
C GLU A 249 -7.71 9.76 10.51
N LYS A 250 -8.31 8.59 10.70
CA LYS A 250 -9.49 8.20 9.93
C LYS A 250 -10.74 8.98 10.33
N VAL A 251 -10.94 9.25 11.62
CA VAL A 251 -12.05 10.10 12.08
C VAL A 251 -11.94 11.48 11.44
N VAL A 252 -10.76 12.09 11.52
CA VAL A 252 -10.45 13.38 10.88
C VAL A 252 -10.63 13.32 9.37
N SER A 253 -10.12 12.27 8.73
CA SER A 253 -10.21 12.08 7.27
C SER A 253 -11.64 11.96 6.80
N SER A 254 -12.51 11.26 7.54
CA SER A 254 -13.92 11.09 7.18
C SER A 254 -14.67 12.42 7.24
N GLN A 255 -14.47 13.20 8.32
CA GLN A 255 -15.11 14.51 8.47
C GLN A 255 -14.62 15.51 7.43
N LEU A 256 -13.30 15.58 7.21
CA LEU A 256 -12.72 16.44 6.18
C LEU A 256 -13.22 16.05 4.79
N TYR A 257 -13.22 14.76 4.44
CA TYR A 257 -13.69 14.32 3.13
C TYR A 257 -15.18 14.66 2.90
N SER A 258 -16.03 14.48 3.92
CA SER A 258 -17.44 14.85 3.85
C SER A 258 -17.62 16.36 3.60
N PHE A 259 -16.81 17.21 4.25
CA PHE A 259 -16.81 18.64 4.00
C PHE A 259 -16.39 18.99 2.57
N LEU A 260 -15.32 18.35 2.06
CA LEU A 260 -14.83 18.58 0.70
C LEU A 260 -15.85 18.18 -0.37
N GLU A 261 -16.53 17.04 -0.21
CA GLU A 261 -17.58 16.61 -1.14
C GLU A 261 -18.80 17.52 -1.08
N LYS A 262 -19.28 17.86 0.13
CA LYS A 262 -20.44 18.75 0.30
C LYS A 262 -20.23 20.09 -0.40
N ASN A 263 -19.00 20.60 -0.38
CA ASN A 263 -18.63 21.89 -0.96
C ASN A 263 -18.08 21.81 -2.39
N GLY A 264 -18.12 20.64 -3.04
CA GLY A 264 -17.65 20.47 -4.43
C GLY A 264 -16.17 20.80 -4.62
N ILE A 265 -15.35 20.64 -3.59
CA ILE A 265 -13.91 20.99 -3.63
C ILE A 265 -13.10 19.89 -4.31
N CYS A 266 -13.54 18.63 -4.21
CA CYS A 266 -12.91 17.47 -4.83
C CYS A 266 -12.81 17.63 -6.36
N GLU A 267 -11.71 17.16 -6.94
CA GLU A 267 -11.50 17.21 -8.39
C GLU A 267 -12.19 16.04 -9.11
N ASP A 268 -13.09 16.33 -10.04
CA ASP A 268 -13.80 15.34 -10.85
C ASP A 268 -12.86 14.46 -11.67
N PHE A 269 -11.80 15.06 -12.24
CA PHE A 269 -10.79 14.36 -13.03
C PHE A 269 -9.63 13.83 -12.19
N GLN A 270 -9.80 13.64 -10.89
CA GLN A 270 -8.86 12.90 -10.03
C GLN A 270 -9.46 11.55 -9.69
N SER A 271 -8.86 10.45 -10.14
CA SER A 271 -9.32 9.09 -9.80
C SER A 271 -8.52 8.45 -8.66
N GLY A 272 -7.34 8.98 -8.34
CA GLY A 272 -6.54 8.46 -7.24
C GLY A 272 -7.16 8.78 -5.88
N PHE A 273 -7.16 7.81 -4.98
CA PHE A 273 -7.61 7.94 -3.58
C PHE A 273 -9.05 8.42 -3.38
N ARG A 274 -9.90 8.33 -4.41
CA ARG A 274 -11.33 8.63 -4.30
C ARG A 274 -12.18 7.37 -4.21
N PRO A 275 -13.21 7.34 -3.33
CA PRO A 275 -14.26 6.33 -3.37
C PRO A 275 -14.88 6.25 -4.77
N TYR A 276 -15.23 5.05 -5.23
CA TYR A 276 -15.89 4.79 -6.52
C TYR A 276 -15.04 5.08 -7.78
N HIS A 277 -13.76 5.44 -7.63
CA HIS A 277 -12.81 5.57 -8.74
C HIS A 277 -11.76 4.44 -8.71
N SER A 278 -11.22 4.11 -9.88
CA SER A 278 -10.17 3.10 -10.06
C SER A 278 -9.25 3.45 -11.23
N THR A 279 -8.16 2.70 -11.39
CA THR A 279 -7.29 2.82 -12.57
C THR A 279 -8.04 2.55 -13.88
N GLU A 280 -9.07 1.69 -13.83
CA GLU A 280 -9.92 1.37 -14.99
C GLU A 280 -10.79 2.57 -15.36
N THR A 281 -11.41 3.24 -14.38
CA THR A 281 -12.22 4.45 -14.66
C THR A 281 -11.39 5.57 -15.28
N ALA A 282 -10.14 5.73 -14.83
CA ALA A 282 -9.21 6.71 -15.41
C ALA A 282 -8.82 6.34 -16.83
N LEU A 283 -8.44 5.07 -17.06
CA LEU A 283 -8.05 4.60 -18.39
C LEU A 283 -9.20 4.71 -19.40
N ILE A 284 -10.43 4.34 -19.00
CA ILE A 284 -11.62 4.46 -19.85
C ILE A 284 -11.84 5.92 -20.24
N ARG A 285 -11.73 6.84 -19.27
CA ARG A 285 -11.93 8.27 -19.53
C ARG A 285 -10.91 8.81 -20.52
N VAL A 286 -9.62 8.59 -20.27
CA VAL A 286 -8.53 9.05 -21.16
C VAL A 286 -8.66 8.45 -22.55
N THR A 287 -8.91 7.14 -22.64
CA THR A 287 -9.06 6.45 -23.94
C THR A 287 -10.25 6.99 -24.73
N ASN A 288 -11.38 7.19 -24.07
CA ASN A 288 -12.58 7.76 -24.70
C ASN A 288 -12.32 9.17 -25.24
N ASP A 289 -11.65 10.03 -24.47
CA ASP A 289 -11.35 11.40 -24.88
C ASP A 289 -10.41 11.42 -26.11
N LEU A 290 -9.43 10.51 -26.17
CA LEU A 290 -8.57 10.33 -27.34
C LEU A 290 -9.33 9.84 -28.58
N LEU A 291 -10.22 8.88 -28.41
CA LEU A 291 -11.04 8.34 -29.52
C LEU A 291 -11.99 9.41 -30.06
N LEU A 292 -12.69 10.15 -29.19
CA LEU A 292 -13.58 11.24 -29.61
C LEU A 292 -12.85 12.37 -30.32
N SER A 293 -11.61 12.66 -29.91
CA SER A 293 -10.75 13.62 -30.60
C SER A 293 -10.34 13.12 -32.00
N SER A 294 -9.99 11.83 -32.10
CA SER A 294 -9.69 11.17 -33.37
C SER A 294 -10.89 11.17 -34.34
N ASP A 295 -12.10 10.89 -33.85
CA ASP A 295 -13.33 10.89 -34.66
C ASP A 295 -13.66 12.28 -35.22
N ARG A 296 -13.22 13.35 -34.54
CA ARG A 296 -13.33 14.74 -35.00
C ARG A 296 -12.23 15.14 -36.00
N GLY A 297 -11.29 14.24 -36.30
CA GLY A 297 -10.13 14.52 -37.13
C GLY A 297 -9.07 15.39 -36.45
N CYS A 298 -9.09 15.50 -35.12
CA CYS A 298 -8.11 16.28 -34.36
C CYS A 298 -6.84 15.48 -34.07
N ILE A 299 -5.69 16.16 -34.03
CA ILE A 299 -4.43 15.59 -33.52
C ILE A 299 -4.47 15.64 -32.00
N SER A 300 -4.19 14.51 -31.35
CA SER A 300 -4.13 14.41 -29.90
C SER A 300 -2.69 14.24 -29.42
N LEU A 301 -2.30 15.01 -28.40
CA LEU A 301 -1.01 14.90 -27.73
C LEU A 301 -1.24 14.48 -26.28
N LEU A 302 -0.66 13.36 -25.87
CA LEU A 302 -0.69 12.89 -24.50
C LEU A 302 0.61 13.26 -23.78
N VAL A 303 0.51 14.10 -22.75
CA VAL A 303 1.61 14.46 -21.87
C VAL A 303 1.41 13.71 -20.55
N LEU A 304 2.44 12.99 -20.10
CA LEU A 304 2.41 12.23 -18.85
C LEU A 304 3.38 12.87 -17.86
N LEU A 305 2.88 13.28 -16.70
CA LEU A 305 3.67 13.90 -15.64
C LEU A 305 3.74 12.96 -14.43
N ASP A 306 4.96 12.65 -13.99
CA ASP A 306 5.24 11.84 -12.78
C ASP A 306 6.04 12.69 -11.79
N LEU A 307 5.50 12.87 -10.58
CA LEU A 307 6.11 13.67 -9.53
C LEU A 307 7.06 12.83 -8.69
N SER A 308 8.34 13.19 -8.72
CA SER A 308 9.35 12.55 -7.88
C SER A 308 9.06 12.74 -6.39
N THR A 309 8.86 11.64 -5.67
CA THR A 309 8.66 11.61 -4.20
C THR A 309 7.57 12.57 -3.73
N ALA A 310 6.43 12.58 -4.42
CA ALA A 310 5.37 13.58 -4.26
C ALA A 310 4.90 13.76 -2.80
N PHE A 311 4.75 12.66 -2.05
CA PHE A 311 4.33 12.71 -0.64
C PHE A 311 5.39 13.26 0.30
N ASP A 312 6.68 13.02 0.01
CA ASP A 312 7.79 13.35 0.90
C ASP A 312 8.26 14.81 0.71
N THR A 313 7.85 15.47 -0.37
CA THR A 313 8.29 16.83 -0.75
C THR A 313 7.26 17.93 -0.46
N ILE A 314 6.09 17.57 0.09
CA ILE A 314 5.02 18.50 0.45
C ILE A 314 5.55 19.54 1.45
N ASP A 315 5.43 20.82 1.11
CA ASP A 315 5.75 21.90 2.04
C ASP A 315 4.61 22.10 3.05
N HIS A 316 4.91 22.05 4.34
CA HIS A 316 3.90 22.18 5.40
C HIS A 316 3.24 23.56 5.41
N ASN A 317 3.99 24.64 5.15
CA ASN A 317 3.43 25.99 5.13
C ASN A 317 2.51 26.18 3.93
N ILE A 318 2.90 25.69 2.75
CA ILE A 318 2.05 25.73 1.55
C ILE A 318 0.79 24.88 1.76
N LEU A 319 0.92 23.69 2.34
CA LEU A 319 -0.23 22.83 2.64
C LEU A 319 -1.20 23.51 3.62
N LEU A 320 -0.70 24.08 4.72
CA LEU A 320 -1.51 24.79 5.70
C LEU A 320 -2.19 26.03 5.10
N HIS A 321 -1.45 26.80 4.29
CA HIS A 321 -2.02 27.93 3.55
C HIS A 321 -3.14 27.47 2.60
N ARG A 322 -2.99 26.32 1.93
CA ARG A 322 -4.03 25.76 1.06
C ARG A 322 -5.26 25.29 1.85
N LEU A 323 -5.05 24.61 2.97
CA LEU A 323 -6.15 24.22 3.86
C LEU A 323 -6.94 25.45 4.34
N GLU A 324 -6.26 26.52 4.72
CA GLU A 324 -6.90 27.75 5.20
C GLU A 324 -7.59 28.54 4.08
N ASN A 325 -6.86 28.87 3.02
CA ASN A 325 -7.32 29.85 2.03
C ASN A 325 -8.04 29.24 0.81
N PHE A 326 -7.77 27.97 0.47
CA PHE A 326 -8.39 27.32 -0.69
C PHE A 326 -9.55 26.42 -0.26
N VAL A 327 -9.39 25.72 0.86
CA VAL A 327 -10.42 24.78 1.36
C VAL A 327 -11.36 25.45 2.35
N GLY A 328 -10.91 26.47 3.09
CA GLY A 328 -11.71 27.15 4.12
C GLY A 328 -11.65 26.51 5.50
N ILE A 329 -10.57 25.81 5.82
CA ILE A 329 -10.35 25.23 7.15
C ILE A 329 -9.77 26.27 8.09
N ASN A 330 -10.43 26.52 9.22
CA ASN A 330 -9.99 27.49 10.22
C ASN A 330 -10.21 26.97 11.64
N GLY A 331 -10.11 27.85 12.63
CA GLY A 331 -10.37 27.52 14.03
C GLY A 331 -9.53 26.36 14.58
N SER A 332 -10.17 25.52 15.40
CA SER A 332 -9.52 24.35 16.00
C SER A 332 -9.20 23.26 14.97
N ALA A 333 -9.94 23.18 13.87
CA ALA A 333 -9.64 22.24 12.78
C ALA A 333 -8.29 22.57 12.12
N LEU A 334 -8.01 23.84 11.83
CA LEU A 334 -6.71 24.27 11.30
C LEU A 334 -5.59 24.07 12.34
N ALA A 335 -5.86 24.37 13.62
CA ALA A 335 -4.93 24.10 14.71
C ALA A 335 -4.55 22.62 14.79
N TRP A 336 -5.51 21.72 14.56
CA TRP A 336 -5.27 20.28 14.52
C TRP A 336 -4.28 19.91 13.41
N PHE A 337 -4.44 20.43 12.18
CA PHE A 337 -3.50 20.16 11.09
C PHE A 337 -2.12 20.75 11.35
N LYS A 338 -2.05 21.97 11.91
CA LYS A 338 -0.78 22.57 12.38
C LYS A 338 -0.09 21.65 13.37
N SER A 339 -0.83 21.17 14.38
CA SER A 339 -0.30 20.21 15.35
C SER A 339 0.08 18.87 14.70
N TYR A 340 -0.71 18.36 13.76
CA TYR A 340 -0.46 17.08 13.11
C TYR A 340 0.88 17.08 12.36
N LEU A 341 1.22 18.18 11.68
CA LEU A 341 2.45 18.34 10.88
C LEU A 341 3.66 18.78 11.72
N TYR A 342 3.45 19.59 12.76
CA TYR A 342 4.52 20.13 13.61
C TYR A 342 5.13 19.09 14.55
N ASP A 343 6.45 19.17 14.76
CA ASP A 343 7.23 18.34 15.71
C ASP A 343 7.11 16.82 15.43
N ARG A 344 6.91 16.46 14.15
CA ARG A 344 6.89 15.07 13.72
C ARG A 344 8.29 14.51 13.60
N HIS A 345 8.43 13.25 14.03
CA HIS A 345 9.68 12.52 13.99
C HIS A 345 9.49 11.17 13.31
N GLN A 346 10.57 10.65 12.73
CA GLN A 346 10.60 9.32 12.15
C GLN A 346 11.92 8.61 12.44
N PHE A 347 11.90 7.28 12.46
CA PHE A 347 13.11 6.45 12.53
C PHE A 347 12.96 5.19 11.66
N VAL A 348 14.05 4.69 11.10
CA VAL A 348 14.07 3.44 10.33
C VAL A 348 14.17 2.27 11.28
N ALA A 349 13.33 1.26 11.08
CA ALA A 349 13.43 0.01 11.81
C ALA A 349 13.56 -1.20 10.88
N VAL A 350 14.66 -1.93 11.05
CA VAL A 350 14.98 -3.18 10.35
C VAL A 350 15.31 -4.21 11.43
N ASN A 351 14.88 -5.47 11.30
CA ASN A 351 15.17 -6.57 12.25
C ASN A 351 15.20 -6.11 13.73
N GLU A 352 14.13 -5.43 14.17
CA GLU A 352 13.90 -4.96 15.55
C GLU A 352 14.91 -3.97 16.16
N LYS A 353 15.86 -3.43 15.38
CA LYS A 353 16.70 -2.30 15.82
C LYS A 353 16.27 -1.02 15.10
N ALA A 354 16.42 0.10 15.80
CA ALA A 354 16.05 1.44 15.34
C ALA A 354 17.29 2.24 14.90
N SER A 355 17.12 3.16 13.94
CA SER A 355 18.05 4.24 13.67
C SER A 355 17.93 5.36 14.70
N TYR A 356 18.74 6.41 14.56
CA TYR A 356 18.45 7.70 15.18
C TYR A 356 17.10 8.26 14.67
N ARG A 357 16.52 9.17 15.46
CA ARG A 357 15.27 9.87 15.10
C ARG A 357 15.60 11.11 14.26
N SER A 358 14.90 11.27 13.14
CA SER A 358 14.96 12.46 12.29
C SER A 358 13.65 13.22 12.41
N GLN A 359 13.72 14.55 12.51
CA GLN A 359 12.53 15.39 12.37
C GLN A 359 12.06 15.38 10.91
N VAL A 360 10.75 15.46 10.70
CA VAL A 360 10.11 15.51 9.38
C VAL A 360 9.75 16.96 9.07
N GLN A 361 10.60 17.63 8.29
CA GLN A 361 10.40 19.04 7.90
C GLN A 361 9.49 19.21 6.68
N TYR A 362 9.43 18.18 5.83
CA TYR A 362 8.64 18.15 4.61
C TYR A 362 7.91 16.82 4.49
N GLY A 363 6.82 16.85 3.74
CA GLY A 363 6.05 15.68 3.39
C GLY A 363 4.98 15.31 4.41
N VAL A 364 4.16 14.34 4.01
CA VAL A 364 3.21 13.64 4.88
C VAL A 364 3.60 12.16 4.94
N PRO A 365 3.40 11.46 6.07
CA PRO A 365 3.92 10.10 6.22
C PRO A 365 3.36 9.15 5.15
N GLN A 366 4.23 8.51 4.37
CA GLN A 366 3.84 7.56 3.31
C GLN A 366 3.25 6.28 3.92
N GLY A 367 1.92 6.17 3.97
CA GLY A 367 1.21 5.09 4.67
C GLY A 367 0.34 5.58 5.83
N SER A 368 0.28 6.89 6.06
CA SER A 368 -0.78 7.54 6.85
C SER A 368 -2.15 7.41 6.18
N VAL A 369 -3.20 7.52 6.98
CA VAL A 369 -4.59 7.55 6.48
C VAL A 369 -4.88 8.92 5.85
N LEU A 370 -4.35 9.99 6.43
CA LEU A 370 -4.56 11.36 5.94
C LEU A 370 -3.69 11.75 4.76
N GLY A 371 -2.51 11.15 4.60
CA GLY A 371 -1.53 11.53 3.57
C GLY A 371 -2.12 11.67 2.17
N PRO A 372 -2.87 10.67 1.65
CA PRO A 372 -3.54 10.76 0.36
C PRO A 372 -4.48 11.97 0.22
N LEU A 373 -5.30 12.24 1.23
CA LEU A 373 -6.25 13.34 1.22
C LEU A 373 -5.54 14.71 1.24
N LEU A 374 -4.51 14.84 2.08
CA LEU A 374 -3.69 16.05 2.14
C LEU A 374 -2.93 16.29 0.84
N PHE A 375 -2.47 15.23 0.18
CA PHE A 375 -1.83 15.33 -1.13
C PHE A 375 -2.81 15.79 -2.22
N MET A 376 -4.03 15.25 -2.24
CA MET A 376 -5.07 15.73 -3.16
C MET A 376 -5.36 17.22 -2.97
N ILE A 377 -5.46 17.68 -1.71
CA ILE A 377 -5.64 19.12 -1.38
C ILE A 377 -4.44 19.93 -1.85
N TYR A 378 -3.23 19.40 -1.69
CA TYR A 378 -2.03 20.04 -2.18
C TYR A 378 -2.09 20.23 -3.71
N MET A 379 -2.62 19.29 -4.46
CA MET A 379 -2.65 19.36 -5.93
C MET A 379 -3.77 20.26 -6.51
N LEU A 380 -4.68 20.78 -5.69
CA LEU A 380 -5.83 21.59 -6.17
C LEU A 380 -5.47 22.81 -7.01
N PRO A 381 -4.34 23.52 -6.84
CA PRO A 381 -4.04 24.65 -7.73
C PRO A 381 -3.58 24.22 -9.13
N LEU A 382 -2.99 23.02 -9.26
CA LEU A 382 -2.47 22.56 -10.55
C LEU A 382 -3.60 22.40 -11.57
N ARG A 383 -4.72 21.81 -11.16
CA ARG A 383 -5.93 21.66 -11.99
C ARG A 383 -6.48 23.00 -12.49
N ASP A 384 -6.45 24.04 -11.66
CA ASP A 384 -6.98 25.36 -12.03
C ASP A 384 -6.08 26.02 -13.08
N ILE A 385 -4.77 25.82 -12.97
CA ILE A 385 -3.80 26.24 -13.99
C ILE A 385 -4.06 25.50 -15.31
N ILE A 386 -4.20 24.17 -15.27
CA ILE A 386 -4.46 23.37 -16.48
C ILE A 386 -5.77 23.82 -17.16
N ARG A 387 -6.85 23.99 -16.40
CA ARG A 387 -8.14 24.49 -16.90
C ARG A 387 -8.02 25.88 -17.50
N LYS A 388 -7.27 26.79 -16.88
CA LYS A 388 -7.02 28.15 -17.39
C LYS A 388 -6.40 28.13 -18.79
N HIS A 389 -5.61 27.11 -19.10
CA HIS A 389 -4.99 26.93 -20.43
C HIS A 389 -5.86 26.10 -21.40
N GLY A 390 -7.07 25.69 -21.02
CA GLY A 390 -7.98 24.93 -21.88
C GLY A 390 -7.50 23.51 -22.19
N VAL A 391 -6.62 22.96 -21.35
CA VAL A 391 -6.05 21.61 -21.54
C VAL A 391 -6.92 20.59 -20.79
N SER A 392 -7.29 19.50 -21.46
CA SER A 392 -7.92 18.34 -20.82
C SER A 392 -6.90 17.56 -20.00
N PHE A 393 -7.29 17.08 -18.81
CA PHE A 393 -6.41 16.32 -17.93
C PHE A 393 -7.15 15.22 -17.19
N HIS A 394 -6.40 14.25 -16.69
CA HIS A 394 -6.89 13.22 -15.77
C HIS A 394 -5.77 12.82 -14.81
N CYS A 395 -5.97 13.03 -13.52
CA CYS A 395 -5.01 12.66 -12.50
C CYS A 395 -5.33 11.28 -11.89
N TYR A 396 -4.29 10.54 -11.55
CA TYR A 396 -4.36 9.38 -10.66
C TYR A 396 -3.28 9.51 -9.58
N ALA A 397 -3.68 9.99 -8.41
CA ALA A 397 -2.75 10.32 -7.33
C ALA A 397 -1.79 11.43 -7.79
N ASP A 398 -0.49 11.14 -7.85
CA ASP A 398 0.58 12.01 -8.31
C ASP A 398 0.83 11.96 -9.83
N ASP A 399 0.35 10.90 -10.52
CA ASP A 399 0.38 10.81 -11.98
C ASP A 399 -0.67 11.75 -12.58
N THR A 400 -0.30 12.58 -13.55
CA THR A 400 -1.21 13.51 -14.26
C THR A 400 -1.11 13.39 -15.78
#